data_AF-A0A2I7SJS2-F1
#
_entry.id   AF-A0A2I7SJS2-F1
#
_cell.length_a   1.000
_cell.length_b   1.000
_cell.length_c   1.000
_cell.angle_alpha   90.00
_cell.angle_beta   90.00
_cell.angle_gamma   90.00
#
_symmetry.space_group_name_H-M   'P 1'
#
loop_
_entity.id
_entity.type
_entity.pdbx_description
1 polymer ?
#
loop_
_entity_poly.entity_id
_entity_poly.type
_entity_poly.pdbx_seq_one_letter_code
_entity_poly.pdbx_strand_id
1 'polypeptide(L)'
;MNNTFKNMKKGFLMLALFGTMLSFAEGPVGGINVEGTNTTLTLDYAKKGSAVSIKDSYGAVLYSETISTTGKYNKNFDLSFLPDGNYLFEVDKDLEFEEIPFTLNNGVAHFNKSQEKLFYKPYLRVSDDLVYINKLNLDNKNLTVNIYYTKGNSMNQELLVSEILTGDSKIEKVYKLAENGHGTYKIVLGSGGRFTETKIKI
;
A
#
# COMPACT_ATOMS: atom_id res chain seq x y z
N MET A 1 68.56 12.34 8.08
CA MET A 1 68.57 12.69 9.52
C MET A 1 67.35 13.54 9.80
N ASN A 2 66.58 13.12 10.79
CA ASN A 2 65.20 13.51 11.06
C ASN A 2 65.03 14.99 11.40
N ASN A 3 63.86 15.56 11.09
CA ASN A 3 63.13 16.28 12.12
C ASN A 3 61.62 16.19 11.90
N THR A 4 61.03 15.38 12.76
CA THR A 4 59.60 15.16 12.98
C THR A 4 58.96 16.40 13.59
N PHE A 5 57.92 16.94 12.96
CA PHE A 5 56.96 17.80 13.65
C PHE A 5 55.94 16.91 14.37
N LYS A 6 56.03 16.91 15.69
CA LYS A 6 55.07 16.27 16.60
C LYS A 6 54.36 17.36 17.40
N ASN A 7 53.04 17.22 17.50
CA ASN A 7 52.10 17.84 18.44
C ASN A 7 51.37 19.12 18.01
N MET A 8 50.07 18.99 17.69
CA MET A 8 49.06 19.85 18.31
C MET A 8 47.65 19.22 18.35
N LYS A 9 47.26 18.81 19.57
CA LYS A 9 45.97 19.03 20.28
C LYS A 9 44.67 18.44 19.69
N LYS A 10 44.25 17.33 20.33
CA LYS A 10 42.90 17.03 20.85
C LYS A 10 41.72 17.72 20.13
N GLY A 11 41.25 17.12 19.04
CA GLY A 11 39.87 17.29 18.57
C GLY A 11 39.01 16.16 19.12
N PHE A 12 38.04 16.49 19.98
CA PHE A 12 37.04 15.54 20.47
C PHE A 12 36.21 15.08 19.28
N LEU A 13 36.27 13.78 18.93
CA LEU A 13 35.34 13.20 17.96
C LEU A 13 33.99 13.07 18.68
N MET A 14 33.12 14.07 18.53
CA MET A 14 31.73 13.96 18.95
C MET A 14 31.03 13.01 17.97
N LEU A 15 30.99 11.72 18.33
CA LEU A 15 30.09 10.77 17.71
C LEU A 15 28.69 11.11 18.22
N ALA A 16 27.98 12.00 17.52
CA ALA A 16 26.57 12.23 17.75
C ALA A 16 25.80 11.00 17.26
N LEU A 17 25.75 9.96 18.09
CA LEU A 17 24.76 8.90 18.00
C LEU A 17 23.40 9.57 18.24
N PHE A 18 22.77 10.07 17.18
CA PHE A 18 21.34 10.30 17.20
C PHE A 18 20.69 8.94 17.41
N GLY A 19 20.37 8.62 18.67
CA GLY A 19 19.52 7.49 19.00
C GLY A 19 18.19 7.72 18.29
N THR A 20 17.91 6.94 17.25
CA THR A 20 16.59 6.94 16.64
C THR A 20 15.63 6.39 17.68
N MET A 21 14.91 7.27 18.35
CA MET A 21 13.69 6.89 19.04
C MET A 21 12.73 6.42 17.94
N LEU A 22 12.62 5.10 17.77
CA LEU A 22 11.50 4.51 17.06
C LEU A 22 10.26 4.74 17.92
N SER A 23 9.65 5.91 17.77
CA SER A 23 8.25 6.08 18.13
C SER A 23 7.48 5.28 17.09
N PHE A 24 7.07 4.08 17.45
CA PHE A 24 5.97 3.43 16.76
C PHE A 24 4.74 4.27 17.06
N ALA A 25 4.37 5.15 16.13
CA ALA A 25 2.99 5.62 16.09
C ALA A 25 2.15 4.39 15.80
N GLU A 26 1.25 4.01 16.72
CA GLU A 26 0.19 3.07 16.39
C GLU A 26 -0.54 3.63 15.15
N GLY A 27 -0.55 2.83 14.09
CA GLY A 27 -1.34 3.17 12.89
C GLY A 27 -2.81 3.37 13.29
N PRO A 28 -3.57 4.16 12.55
CA PRO A 28 -4.95 4.45 12.92
C PRO A 28 -5.76 3.15 12.93
N VAL A 29 -6.11 2.69 14.14
CA VAL A 29 -7.09 1.62 14.33
C VAL A 29 -8.46 2.27 14.12
N GLY A 30 -9.04 2.07 12.95
CA GLY A 30 -10.37 2.57 12.63
C GLY A 30 -11.42 1.94 13.55
N GLY A 31 -12.11 2.75 14.34
CA GLY A 31 -13.17 2.27 15.22
C GLY A 31 -14.51 2.17 14.49
N ILE A 32 -14.93 0.96 14.08
CA ILE A 32 -16.32 0.71 13.66
C ILE A 32 -17.21 0.51 14.89
N ASN A 33 -18.32 1.26 14.98
CA ASN A 33 -19.30 1.12 16.05
C ASN A 33 -20.70 0.93 15.43
N VAL A 34 -21.46 -0.04 15.91
CA VAL A 34 -22.75 -0.44 15.32
C VAL A 34 -23.83 -0.50 16.38
N GLU A 35 -24.95 0.19 16.12
CA GLU A 35 -26.16 0.18 16.93
C GLU A 35 -27.39 -0.02 16.01
N GLY A 36 -28.11 -1.15 16.15
CA GLY A 36 -29.38 -1.40 15.46
C GLY A 36 -29.29 -1.89 14.01
N THR A 37 -30.36 -1.69 13.22
CA THR A 37 -30.46 -2.08 11.79
C THR A 37 -29.59 -1.22 10.86
N ASN A 38 -29.03 -0.13 11.38
CA ASN A 38 -28.13 0.76 10.66
C ASN A 38 -26.69 0.40 11.04
N THR A 39 -25.88 0.05 10.05
CA THR A 39 -24.46 -0.20 10.28
C THR A 39 -23.68 1.07 10.00
N THR A 40 -23.17 1.72 11.06
CA THR A 40 -22.36 2.93 10.92
C THR A 40 -20.88 2.56 10.72
N LEU A 41 -20.34 2.88 9.55
CA LEU A 41 -18.90 2.86 9.31
C LEU A 41 -18.33 4.23 9.67
N THR A 42 -17.41 4.25 10.64
CA THR A 42 -16.62 5.43 10.97
C THR A 42 -15.16 5.17 10.60
N LEU A 43 -14.59 6.06 9.78
CA LEU A 43 -13.16 6.10 9.50
C LEU A 43 -12.64 7.44 10.02
N ASP A 44 -11.68 7.42 10.93
CA ASP A 44 -11.13 8.66 11.50
C ASP A 44 -10.33 9.46 10.47
N TYR A 45 -9.70 8.76 9.52
CA TYR A 45 -8.86 9.34 8.48
C TYR A 45 -9.18 8.74 7.10
N ALA A 46 -10.30 9.14 6.54
CA ALA A 46 -10.58 8.92 5.12
C ALA A 46 -9.85 9.96 4.26
N LYS A 47 -9.52 9.58 3.03
CA LYS A 47 -9.00 10.50 2.01
C LYS A 47 -10.03 10.63 0.89
N LYS A 48 -10.25 11.85 0.42
CA LYS A 48 -11.07 12.09 -0.77
C LYS A 48 -10.51 11.27 -1.95
N GLY A 49 -11.38 10.51 -2.59
CA GLY A 49 -11.03 9.61 -3.69
C GLY A 49 -10.80 8.16 -3.28
N SER A 50 -10.69 7.85 -1.98
CA SER A 50 -10.72 6.47 -1.50
C SER A 50 -12.10 5.84 -1.77
N ALA A 51 -12.16 4.52 -1.90
CA ALA A 51 -13.41 3.80 -2.10
C ALA A 51 -13.79 2.98 -0.87
N VAL A 52 -15.09 2.83 -0.63
CA VAL A 52 -15.63 1.87 0.31
C VAL A 52 -16.51 0.90 -0.46
N SER A 53 -16.32 -0.40 -0.25
CA SER A 53 -17.11 -1.44 -0.89
C SER A 53 -17.57 -2.50 0.10
N ILE A 54 -18.68 -3.14 -0.22
CA ILE A 54 -19.16 -4.36 0.45
C ILE A 54 -18.98 -5.51 -0.53
N LYS A 55 -18.33 -6.58 -0.07
CA LYS A 55 -18.08 -7.79 -0.86
C LYS A 55 -18.67 -9.01 -0.18
N ASP A 56 -19.06 -10.00 -0.98
CA ASP A 56 -19.42 -11.33 -0.48
C ASP A 56 -18.18 -12.18 -0.15
N SER A 57 -18.40 -13.40 0.34
CA SER A 57 -17.33 -14.35 0.67
C SER A 57 -16.49 -14.82 -0.52
N TYR A 58 -16.96 -14.60 -1.76
CA TYR A 58 -16.24 -14.91 -2.99
C TYR A 58 -15.49 -13.70 -3.56
N GLY A 59 -15.59 -12.54 -2.90
CA GLY A 59 -14.96 -11.29 -3.31
C GLY A 59 -15.75 -10.48 -4.35
N ALA A 60 -17.00 -10.87 -4.66
CA ALA A 60 -17.85 -10.12 -5.56
C ALA A 60 -18.29 -8.81 -4.91
N VAL A 61 -18.14 -7.70 -5.63
CA VAL A 61 -18.54 -6.37 -5.14
C VAL A 61 -20.05 -6.22 -5.25
N LEU A 62 -20.72 -6.11 -4.11
CA LEU A 62 -22.18 -5.93 -4.01
C LEU A 62 -22.57 -4.46 -3.91
N TYR A 63 -21.68 -3.65 -3.33
CA TYR A 63 -21.84 -2.20 -3.20
C TYR A 63 -20.46 -1.55 -3.30
N SER A 64 -20.40 -0.35 -3.90
CA SER A 64 -19.19 0.47 -3.89
C SER A 64 -19.53 1.95 -3.99
N GLU A 65 -18.75 2.77 -3.33
CA GLU A 65 -18.81 4.22 -3.44
C GLU A 65 -17.43 4.86 -3.29
N THR A 66 -17.31 6.10 -3.74
CA THR A 66 -16.11 6.92 -3.55
C THR A 66 -16.34 7.94 -2.44
N ILE A 67 -15.43 7.99 -1.49
CA ILE A 67 -15.42 8.99 -0.42
C ILE A 67 -15.11 10.37 -1.01
N SER A 68 -16.01 11.33 -0.77
CA SER A 68 -15.91 12.69 -1.32
C SER A 68 -15.15 13.68 -0.42
N THR A 69 -14.86 13.29 0.82
CA THR A 69 -14.24 14.14 1.85
C THR A 69 -12.93 13.55 2.37
N THR A 70 -12.08 14.40 2.96
CA THR A 70 -10.87 14.00 3.69
C THR A 70 -11.09 14.27 5.18
N GLY A 71 -10.54 13.41 6.04
CA GLY A 71 -10.72 13.47 7.49
C GLY A 71 -11.74 12.44 7.96
N LYS A 72 -12.53 12.79 8.97
CA LYS A 72 -13.52 11.86 9.52
C LYS A 72 -14.62 11.56 8.51
N TYR A 73 -14.76 10.29 8.17
CA TYR A 73 -15.88 9.75 7.40
C TYR A 73 -16.81 9.01 8.34
N ASN A 74 -18.10 9.33 8.28
CA ASN A 74 -19.13 8.64 9.03
C ASN A 74 -20.30 8.42 8.08
N LYS A 75 -20.64 7.15 7.86
CA LYS A 75 -21.77 6.79 7.02
C LYS A 75 -22.54 5.61 7.59
N ASN A 76 -23.86 5.74 7.52
CA ASN A 76 -24.79 4.65 7.78
C ASN A 76 -25.02 3.85 6.50
N PHE A 77 -24.78 2.55 6.59
CA PHE A 77 -25.09 1.58 5.56
C PHE A 77 -26.40 0.88 5.93
N ASP A 78 -27.37 0.95 5.03
CA ASP A 78 -28.53 0.08 5.06
C ASP A 78 -28.13 -1.26 4.43
N LEU A 79 -28.13 -2.32 5.23
CA LEU A 79 -27.75 -3.67 4.80
C LEU A 79 -28.97 -4.56 4.52
N SER A 80 -30.18 -4.02 4.53
CA SER A 80 -31.43 -4.80 4.34
C SER A 80 -31.51 -5.51 2.98
N PHE A 81 -30.72 -5.06 1.99
CA PHE A 81 -30.63 -5.68 0.67
C PHE A 81 -29.78 -6.96 0.65
N LEU A 82 -29.05 -7.25 1.73
CA LEU A 82 -28.19 -8.43 1.85
C LEU A 82 -28.90 -9.55 2.59
N PRO A 83 -28.84 -10.81 2.11
CA PRO A 83 -29.27 -11.97 2.90
C PRO A 83 -28.29 -12.25 4.05
N ASP A 84 -28.73 -13.07 5.00
CA ASP A 84 -27.84 -13.58 6.05
C ASP A 84 -26.63 -14.30 5.44
N GLY A 85 -25.44 -14.01 5.95
CA GLY A 85 -24.20 -14.49 5.33
C GLY A 85 -22.95 -13.78 5.81
N ASN A 86 -21.82 -14.11 5.21
CA ASN A 86 -20.52 -13.51 5.51
C ASN A 86 -20.12 -12.52 4.42
N TYR A 87 -19.66 -11.36 4.87
CA TYR A 87 -19.34 -10.23 4.01
C TYR A 87 -18.08 -9.54 4.50
N LEU A 88 -17.60 -8.63 3.67
CA LEU A 88 -16.42 -7.83 3.92
C LEU A 88 -16.69 -6.38 3.55
N PHE A 89 -16.41 -5.45 4.46
CA PHE A 89 -16.14 -4.08 4.07
C PHE A 89 -14.69 -3.97 3.59
N GLU A 90 -14.48 -3.40 2.40
CA GLU A 90 -13.15 -3.04 1.93
C GLU A 90 -13.06 -1.52 1.79
N VAL A 91 -12.07 -0.93 2.47
CA VAL A 91 -11.72 0.49 2.38
C VAL A 91 -10.45 0.59 1.54
N ASP A 92 -10.59 1.01 0.29
CA ASP A 92 -9.50 1.14 -0.66
C ASP A 92 -8.92 2.56 -0.67
N LYS A 93 -7.74 2.73 -0.09
CA LYS A 93 -7.02 4.02 -0.01
C LYS A 93 -5.86 4.05 -1.00
N ASP A 94 -5.14 5.16 -1.07
CA ASP A 94 -4.06 5.35 -2.05
C ASP A 94 -2.92 4.33 -1.91
N LEU A 95 -2.43 4.12 -0.68
CA LEU A 95 -1.24 3.30 -0.40
C LEU A 95 -1.54 2.06 0.45
N GLU A 96 -2.80 1.86 0.81
CA GLU A 96 -3.23 0.73 1.61
C GLU A 96 -4.69 0.40 1.29
N PHE A 97 -5.11 -0.79 1.66
CA PHE A 97 -6.51 -1.12 1.77
C PHE A 97 -6.74 -1.96 3.01
N GLU A 98 -7.93 -1.82 3.57
CA GLU A 98 -8.34 -2.44 4.82
C GLU A 98 -9.56 -3.33 4.56
N GLU A 99 -9.49 -4.57 5.05
CA GLU A 99 -10.54 -5.58 4.91
C GLU A 99 -11.13 -5.86 6.30
N ILE A 100 -12.43 -5.62 6.44
CA ILE A 100 -13.15 -5.68 7.71
C ILE A 100 -14.30 -6.68 7.57
N PRO A 101 -14.13 -7.92 8.06
CA PRO A 101 -15.14 -8.96 7.94
C PRO A 101 -16.30 -8.76 8.90
N PHE A 102 -17.50 -9.08 8.43
CA PHE A 102 -18.70 -9.12 9.26
C PHE A 102 -19.65 -10.25 8.81
N THR A 103 -20.46 -10.72 9.75
CA THR A 103 -21.54 -11.68 9.49
C THR A 103 -22.87 -10.97 9.66
N LEU A 104 -23.76 -11.07 8.68
CA LEU A 104 -25.14 -10.60 8.77
C LEU A 104 -26.04 -11.76 9.22
N ASN A 105 -26.81 -11.54 10.28
CA ASN A 105 -27.76 -12.52 10.81
C ASN A 105 -29.04 -11.80 11.26
N ASN A 106 -30.20 -12.20 10.73
CA ASN A 106 -31.49 -11.57 11.00
C ASN A 106 -31.45 -10.03 10.86
N GLY A 107 -30.73 -9.52 9.86
CA GLY A 107 -30.58 -8.08 9.61
C GLY A 107 -29.62 -7.35 10.56
N VAL A 108 -28.90 -8.07 11.42
CA VAL A 108 -27.90 -7.51 12.35
C VAL A 108 -26.49 -7.87 11.89
N ALA A 109 -25.62 -6.87 11.75
CA ALA A 109 -24.24 -7.06 11.35
C ALA A 109 -23.33 -7.27 12.58
N HIS A 110 -22.60 -8.38 12.58
CA HIS A 110 -21.64 -8.77 13.59
C HIS A 110 -20.22 -8.66 13.04
N PHE A 111 -19.49 -7.61 13.42
CA PHE A 111 -18.13 -7.35 12.95
C PHE A 111 -17.11 -8.20 13.70
N ASN A 112 -16.18 -8.79 12.96
CA ASN A 112 -15.06 -9.53 13.52
C ASN A 112 -13.78 -8.70 13.45
N LYS A 113 -13.64 -7.75 14.39
CA LYS A 113 -12.48 -6.84 14.46
C LYS A 113 -11.14 -7.56 14.58
N SER A 114 -11.12 -8.72 15.24
CA SER A 114 -9.91 -9.55 15.37
C SER A 114 -9.40 -10.13 14.05
N GLN A 115 -10.22 -10.09 12.99
CA GLN A 115 -9.91 -10.59 11.66
C GLN A 115 -9.72 -9.46 10.64
N GLU A 116 -9.67 -8.20 11.09
CA GLU A 116 -9.31 -7.08 10.22
C GLU A 116 -7.92 -7.31 9.62
N LYS A 117 -7.80 -6.99 8.33
CA LYS A 117 -6.53 -7.09 7.62
C LYS A 117 -6.19 -5.77 6.96
N LEU A 118 -4.96 -5.36 7.17
CA LEU A 118 -4.38 -4.19 6.52
C LEU A 118 -3.32 -4.65 5.52
N PHE A 119 -3.38 -4.10 4.32
CA PHE A 119 -2.44 -4.42 3.25
C PHE A 119 -1.86 -3.15 2.68
N TYR A 120 -0.57 -3.18 2.37
CA TYR A 120 0.14 -2.02 1.86
C TYR A 120 0.43 -2.17 0.37
N LYS A 121 -0.01 -1.17 -0.40
CA LYS A 121 0.22 -1.13 -1.85
C LYS A 121 1.66 -0.66 -2.12
N PRO A 122 2.34 -1.23 -3.12
CA PRO A 122 3.60 -0.67 -3.58
C PRO A 122 3.34 0.66 -4.29
N TYR A 123 4.27 1.60 -4.11
CA TYR A 123 4.28 2.90 -4.77
C TYR A 123 5.46 2.97 -5.74
N LEU A 124 5.19 3.51 -6.94
CA LEU A 124 6.16 3.70 -8.00
C LEU A 124 6.30 5.19 -8.31
N ARG A 125 7.54 5.67 -8.35
CA ARG A 125 7.89 7.01 -8.82
C ARG A 125 8.92 6.91 -9.95
N VAL A 126 8.71 7.69 -11.00
CA VAL A 126 9.66 7.84 -12.10
C VAL A 126 10.34 9.20 -11.99
N SER A 127 11.66 9.24 -12.18
CA SER A 127 12.43 10.47 -12.33
C SER A 127 13.47 10.22 -13.41
N ASP A 128 13.38 10.95 -14.53
CA ASP A 128 14.21 10.73 -15.71
C ASP A 128 14.14 9.26 -16.18
N ASP A 129 15.27 8.56 -16.19
CA ASP A 129 15.39 7.15 -16.54
C ASP A 129 15.38 6.22 -15.30
N LEU A 130 15.12 6.75 -14.11
CA LEU A 130 15.09 5.99 -12.87
C LEU A 130 13.66 5.68 -12.41
N VAL A 131 13.45 4.42 -12.05
CA VAL A 131 12.20 3.93 -11.44
C VAL A 131 12.47 3.55 -10.00
N TYR A 132 11.84 4.28 -9.09
CA TYR A 132 11.85 4.03 -7.65
C TYR A 132 10.60 3.27 -7.26
N ILE A 133 10.78 2.15 -6.57
CA ILE A 133 9.70 1.33 -6.02
C ILE A 133 9.88 1.27 -4.51
N ASN A 134 8.82 1.63 -3.78
CA ASN A 134 8.78 1.59 -2.32
C ASN A 134 7.49 0.90 -1.87
N LYS A 135 7.57 0.07 -0.83
CA LYS A 135 6.42 -0.54 -0.18
C LYS A 135 6.66 -0.63 1.33
N LEU A 136 5.70 -0.17 2.12
CA LEU A 136 5.66 -0.47 3.56
C LEU A 136 5.30 -1.95 3.74
N ASN A 137 6.04 -2.70 4.55
CA ASN A 137 5.90 -4.16 4.62
C ASN A 137 5.47 -4.70 5.99
N LEU A 138 4.66 -3.93 6.72
CA LEU A 138 4.13 -4.38 8.01
C LEU A 138 3.11 -5.54 7.88
N ASP A 139 2.62 -5.78 6.67
CA ASP A 139 1.78 -6.93 6.30
C ASP A 139 2.59 -8.19 5.95
N ASN A 140 3.92 -8.11 5.98
CA ASN A 140 4.86 -9.19 5.65
C ASN A 140 4.57 -9.84 4.28
N LYS A 141 4.20 -9.03 3.28
CA LYS A 141 3.91 -9.48 1.91
C LYS A 141 5.04 -9.10 0.96
N ASN A 142 5.70 -10.13 0.42
CA ASN A 142 6.69 -9.98 -0.63
C ASN A 142 6.13 -9.17 -1.82
N LEU A 143 7.04 -8.51 -2.53
CA LEU A 143 6.73 -7.70 -3.69
C LEU A 143 7.30 -8.36 -4.95
N THR A 144 6.43 -8.83 -5.83
CA THR A 144 6.81 -9.27 -7.18
C THR A 144 6.97 -8.06 -8.08
N VAL A 145 8.07 -8.02 -8.84
CA VAL A 145 8.34 -6.96 -9.82
C VAL A 145 8.59 -7.61 -11.17
N ASN A 146 7.76 -7.25 -12.15
CA ASN A 146 7.99 -7.58 -13.56
C ASN A 146 8.12 -6.30 -14.38
N ILE A 147 9.18 -6.18 -15.19
CA ILE A 147 9.40 -5.05 -16.08
C ILE A 147 9.48 -5.57 -17.50
N TYR A 148 8.58 -5.08 -18.34
CA TYR A 148 8.54 -5.38 -19.77
C TYR A 148 8.94 -4.16 -20.58
N TYR A 149 9.58 -4.38 -21.72
CA TYR A 149 9.90 -3.34 -22.69
C TYR A 149 9.29 -3.64 -24.04
N THR A 150 8.74 -2.61 -24.68
CA THR A 150 8.17 -2.66 -26.03
C THR A 150 8.89 -1.62 -26.88
N LYS A 151 9.63 -2.07 -27.90
CA LYS A 151 10.40 -1.17 -28.79
C LYS A 151 9.47 -0.44 -29.75
N GLY A 152 9.48 0.90 -29.75
CA GLY A 152 8.68 1.72 -30.66
C GLY A 152 7.20 1.31 -30.72
N ASN A 153 6.69 1.09 -31.93
CA ASN A 153 5.31 0.61 -32.19
C ASN A 153 5.24 -0.93 -32.37
N SER A 154 6.24 -1.67 -31.89
CA SER A 154 6.21 -3.14 -31.95
C SER A 154 5.04 -3.70 -31.14
N MET A 155 4.52 -4.85 -31.57
CA MET A 155 3.55 -5.63 -30.79
C MET A 155 4.22 -6.56 -29.77
N ASN A 156 5.53 -6.81 -29.92
CA ASN A 156 6.25 -7.75 -29.06
C ASN A 156 6.77 -7.05 -27.80
N GLN A 157 6.47 -7.64 -26.65
CA GLN A 157 7.00 -7.23 -25.35
C GLN A 157 8.11 -8.18 -24.92
N GLU A 158 9.23 -7.62 -24.48
CA GLU A 158 10.35 -8.35 -23.90
C GLU A 158 10.29 -8.23 -22.37
N LEU A 159 10.40 -9.33 -21.64
CA LEU A 159 10.52 -9.33 -20.18
C LEU A 159 11.98 -9.07 -19.80
N LEU A 160 12.25 -7.91 -19.21
CA LEU A 160 13.60 -7.49 -18.80
C LEU A 160 13.92 -7.86 -17.35
N VAL A 161 12.92 -7.79 -16.46
CA VAL A 161 13.08 -8.09 -15.04
C VAL A 161 11.91 -8.94 -14.58
N SER A 162 12.19 -9.97 -13.79
CA SER A 162 11.23 -10.76 -13.04
C SER A 162 11.87 -11.18 -11.71
N GLU A 163 11.54 -10.50 -10.62
CA GLU A 163 12.09 -10.80 -9.29
C GLU A 163 11.02 -10.72 -8.18
N ILE A 164 11.34 -11.35 -7.05
CA ILE A 164 10.56 -11.28 -5.81
C ILE A 164 11.43 -10.58 -4.78
N LEU A 165 11.00 -9.41 -4.35
CA LEU A 165 11.65 -8.62 -3.32
C LEU A 165 11.06 -8.96 -1.95
N THR A 166 11.94 -9.11 -0.97
CA THR A 166 11.63 -9.34 0.45
C THR A 166 12.20 -8.20 1.27
N GLY A 167 11.58 -7.91 2.42
CA GLY A 167 12.10 -6.95 3.38
C GLY A 167 11.31 -7.04 4.69
N ASP A 168 11.88 -6.57 5.80
CA ASP A 168 11.21 -6.68 7.09
C ASP A 168 10.10 -5.62 7.21
N SER A 169 10.45 -4.39 7.54
CA SER A 169 9.48 -3.30 7.72
C SER A 169 9.16 -2.55 6.42
N LYS A 170 10.05 -2.61 5.41
CA LYS A 170 9.89 -1.94 4.12
C LYS A 170 10.64 -2.65 3.01
N ILE A 171 10.21 -2.43 1.78
CA ILE A 171 10.86 -2.88 0.54
C ILE A 171 11.14 -1.66 -0.31
N GLU A 172 12.40 -1.49 -0.74
CA GLU A 172 12.86 -0.36 -1.55
C GLU A 172 13.75 -0.89 -2.68
N LYS A 173 13.52 -0.44 -3.91
CA LYS A 173 14.30 -0.84 -5.08
C LYS A 173 14.33 0.27 -6.11
N VAL A 174 15.47 0.43 -6.79
CA VAL A 174 15.63 1.37 -7.91
C VAL A 174 16.08 0.61 -9.15
N TYR A 175 15.44 0.88 -10.28
CA TYR A 175 15.85 0.39 -11.59
C TYR A 175 16.25 1.56 -12.48
N LYS A 176 17.31 1.36 -13.28
CA LYS A 176 17.69 2.26 -14.36
C LYS A 176 17.14 1.73 -15.68
N LEU A 177 16.32 2.53 -16.35
CA LEU A 177 15.80 2.25 -17.68
C LEU A 177 16.88 2.60 -18.71
N ALA A 178 16.99 1.84 -19.79
CA ALA A 178 18.01 2.08 -20.79
C ALA A 178 17.60 3.24 -21.70
N GLU A 179 18.47 4.25 -21.83
CA GLU A 179 18.23 5.47 -22.62
C GLU A 179 18.12 5.21 -24.14
N ASN A 180 18.59 4.06 -24.63
CA ASN A 180 18.93 3.87 -26.04
C ASN A 180 17.79 3.37 -26.93
N GLY A 181 16.56 3.35 -26.43
CA GLY A 181 15.41 2.82 -27.16
C GLY A 181 14.16 3.64 -26.94
N HIS A 182 13.74 4.37 -27.99
CA HIS A 182 12.37 4.87 -28.05
C HIS A 182 11.41 3.69 -27.88
N GLY A 183 10.59 3.72 -26.83
CA GLY A 183 9.79 2.57 -26.46
C GLY A 183 8.91 2.80 -25.25
N THR A 184 8.23 1.74 -24.84
CA THR A 184 7.32 1.76 -23.68
C THR A 184 7.73 0.67 -22.71
N TYR A 185 7.99 1.07 -21.47
CA TYR A 185 8.14 0.18 -20.35
C TYR A 185 6.78 -0.07 -19.70
N LYS A 186 6.49 -1.33 -19.36
CA LYS A 186 5.33 -1.74 -18.58
C LYS A 186 5.84 -2.40 -17.30
N ILE A 187 5.50 -1.82 -16.16
CA ILE A 187 5.95 -2.28 -14.85
C ILE A 187 4.74 -2.84 -14.11
N VAL A 188 4.81 -4.11 -13.75
CA VAL A 188 3.77 -4.82 -13.02
C VAL A 188 4.30 -5.15 -11.63
N LEU A 189 3.67 -4.58 -10.63
CA LEU A 189 3.99 -4.80 -9.22
C LEU A 189 2.90 -5.68 -8.61
N GLY A 190 3.29 -6.74 -7.92
CA GLY A 190 2.38 -7.69 -7.28
C GLY A 190 2.64 -7.81 -5.79
N SER A 191 1.61 -7.67 -4.96
CA SER A 191 1.72 -7.98 -3.54
C SER A 191 0.37 -8.40 -2.95
N GLY A 192 0.38 -9.38 -2.04
CA GLY A 192 -0.84 -9.87 -1.39
C GLY A 192 -1.91 -10.38 -2.36
N GLY A 193 -1.53 -10.88 -3.54
CA GLY A 193 -2.47 -11.33 -4.58
C GLY A 193 -3.06 -10.22 -5.44
N ARG A 194 -2.69 -8.95 -5.21
CA ARG A 194 -3.10 -7.80 -6.01
C ARG A 194 -1.96 -7.30 -6.89
N PHE A 195 -2.32 -6.77 -8.05
CA PHE A 195 -1.37 -6.30 -9.05
C PHE A 195 -1.69 -4.87 -9.48
N THR A 196 -0.65 -4.07 -9.70
CA THR A 196 -0.74 -2.73 -10.28
C THR A 196 0.15 -2.65 -11.50
N GLU A 197 -0.32 -1.99 -12.56
CA GLU A 197 0.42 -1.79 -13.80
C GLU A 197 0.67 -0.29 -14.04
N THR A 198 1.92 0.06 -14.37
CA THR A 198 2.31 1.40 -14.79
C THR A 198 3.01 1.33 -16.15
N LYS A 199 2.62 2.21 -17.08
CA LYS A 199 3.28 2.37 -18.38
C LYS A 199 4.09 3.65 -18.42
N ILE A 200 5.33 3.56 -18.89
CA ILE A 200 6.28 4.68 -19.01
C ILE A 200 6.75 4.71 -20.47
N LYS A 201 6.58 5.84 -21.14
CA LYS A 201 7.07 6.05 -22.51
C LYS A 201 8.34 6.89 -22.45
N ILE A 202 9.39 6.42 -23.11
CA ILE A 202 10.69 7.09 -23.25
C ILE A 202 10.96 7.31 -24.74
#